data_AF-A0AAW0NE02-F1
#
_entry.id   AF-A0AAW0NE02-F1
#
_cell.length_a   1.000
_cell.length_b   1.000
_cell.length_c   1.000
_cell.angle_alpha   90.00
_cell.angle_beta   90.00
_cell.angle_gamma   90.00
#
_symmetry.space_group_name_H-M   'P 1'
#
loop_
_entity.id
_entity.type
_entity.pdbx_description
1 polymer ?
#
loop_
_entity_poly.entity_id
_entity_poly.type
_entity_poly.pdbx_seq_one_letter_code
_entity_poly.pdbx_strand_id
1 'polypeptide(L)'
;MEADIFENVKEKQNEDIESFLGEKRKLIQPTSLKDPQLKNLKEALVDWINSTLKPEHIVVQSLEEDLFDGLVLHHLLMRLAGVHLSVDEIALTSAAQIRKLEVILGHMNQHLGLEEDQTKWSVQLIHNKDLLATVHLLVAMVRRFQPELELPPNVEVEVVVVEVSKMGLSRNT
;
A
#
# COMPACT_ATOMS: atom_id res chain seq x y z
N MET A 1 -29.49 19.35 12.42
CA MET A 1 -28.17 18.75 12.71
C MET A 1 -27.70 18.07 11.43
N GLU A 2 -27.32 18.84 10.42
CA GLU A 2 -26.79 18.31 9.14
C GLU A 2 -25.59 19.12 8.62
N ALA A 3 -25.28 20.28 9.22
CA ALA A 3 -24.14 21.11 8.85
C ALA A 3 -22.79 20.50 9.31
N ASP A 4 -22.77 19.86 10.49
CA ASP A 4 -21.53 19.35 11.10
C ASP A 4 -20.92 18.15 10.35
N ILE A 5 -21.72 17.40 9.57
CA ILE A 5 -21.24 16.22 8.84
C ILE A 5 -20.49 16.63 7.57
N PHE A 6 -20.97 17.67 6.88
CA PHE A 6 -20.34 18.16 5.66
C PHE A 6 -19.07 18.96 5.93
N GLU A 7 -19.00 19.69 7.05
CA GLU A 7 -17.76 20.38 7.46
C GLU A 7 -16.66 19.40 7.83
N ASN A 8 -16.99 18.32 8.56
CA ASN A 8 -16.01 17.30 8.96
C ASN A 8 -15.44 16.51 7.75
N VAL A 9 -16.27 16.18 6.75
CA VAL A 9 -15.79 15.54 5.50
C VAL A 9 -14.90 16.49 4.69
N LYS A 10 -15.22 17.78 4.68
CA LYS A 10 -14.47 18.79 3.94
C LYS A 10 -13.13 19.10 4.62
N GLU A 11 -13.08 19.17 5.94
CA GLU A 11 -11.85 19.34 6.71
C GLU A 11 -10.94 18.12 6.57
N LYS A 12 -11.48 16.89 6.66
CA LYS A 12 -10.71 15.66 6.49
C LYS A 12 -10.10 15.54 5.08
N GLN A 13 -10.88 15.86 4.04
CA GLN A 13 -10.37 15.95 2.66
C GLN A 13 -9.31 17.04 2.49
N ASN A 14 -9.41 18.16 3.21
CA ASN A 14 -8.45 19.25 3.11
C ASN A 14 -7.15 18.93 3.84
N GLU A 15 -7.21 18.25 4.99
CA GLU A 15 -6.03 17.74 5.72
C GLU A 15 -5.25 16.71 4.89
N ASP A 16 -5.98 15.78 4.24
CA ASP A 16 -5.39 14.81 3.31
C ASP A 16 -4.68 15.55 2.15
N ILE A 17 -5.34 16.54 1.52
CA ILE A 17 -4.75 17.32 0.41
C ILE A 17 -3.54 18.17 0.85
N GLU A 18 -3.56 18.77 2.05
CA GLU A 18 -2.44 19.55 2.56
C GLU A 18 -1.21 18.68 2.87
N SER A 19 -1.41 17.44 3.32
CA SER A 19 -0.31 16.49 3.58
C SER A 19 0.45 16.07 2.32
N PHE A 20 -0.17 16.20 1.14
CA PHE A 20 0.42 15.80 -0.14
C PHE A 20 0.94 16.97 -0.96
N LEU A 21 0.84 18.20 -0.46
CA LEU A 21 1.25 19.38 -1.23
C LEU A 21 2.73 19.33 -1.62
N GLY A 22 3.01 19.28 -2.92
CA GLY A 22 4.36 19.15 -3.49
C GLY A 22 4.83 17.70 -3.66
N GLU A 23 4.04 16.70 -3.26
CA GLU A 23 4.37 15.29 -3.42
C GLU A 23 4.22 14.87 -4.90
N LYS A 24 5.29 14.29 -5.46
CA LYS A 24 5.28 13.69 -6.80
C LYS A 24 4.88 12.22 -6.69
N ARG A 25 3.64 11.91 -7.08
CA ARG A 25 3.10 10.54 -7.08
C ARG A 25 3.20 9.93 -8.46
N LYS A 26 3.48 8.63 -8.54
CA LYS A 26 3.46 7.85 -9.78
C LYS A 26 2.14 7.10 -9.85
N LEU A 27 1.16 7.64 -10.57
CA LEU A 27 -0.10 6.96 -10.81
C LEU A 27 0.04 5.98 -11.96
N ILE A 28 -0.45 4.76 -11.81
CA ILE A 28 -0.51 3.80 -12.91
C ILE A 28 -1.47 4.34 -13.98
N GLN A 29 -1.05 4.32 -15.25
CA GLN A 29 -1.95 4.69 -16.33
C GLN A 29 -3.16 3.75 -16.38
N PRO A 30 -4.38 4.28 -16.62
CA PRO A 30 -5.58 3.45 -16.73
C PRO A 30 -5.51 2.33 -17.79
N THR A 31 -4.66 2.50 -18.80
CA THR A 31 -4.34 1.49 -19.82
C THR A 31 -3.54 0.32 -19.22
N SER A 32 -2.49 0.60 -18.43
CA SER A 32 -1.70 -0.43 -17.72
C SER A 32 -2.49 -1.12 -16.62
N LEU A 33 -3.50 -0.48 -16.01
CA LEU A 33 -4.41 -1.17 -15.08
C LEU A 33 -5.20 -2.30 -15.74
N LYS A 34 -5.39 -2.25 -17.06
CA LYS A 34 -6.06 -3.31 -17.83
C LYS A 34 -5.08 -4.31 -18.43
N ASP A 35 -3.78 -4.16 -18.17
CA ASP A 35 -2.75 -5.07 -18.65
C ASP A 35 -2.96 -6.46 -18.02
N PRO A 36 -3.15 -7.51 -18.83
CA PRO A 36 -3.22 -8.89 -18.34
C PRO A 36 -2.02 -9.28 -17.46
N GLN A 37 -0.83 -8.74 -17.71
CA GLN A 37 0.35 -9.06 -16.93
C GLN A 37 0.26 -8.50 -15.49
N LEU A 38 -0.20 -7.26 -15.34
CA LEU A 38 -0.42 -6.67 -14.02
C LEU A 38 -1.55 -7.41 -13.29
N LYS A 39 -2.62 -7.79 -14.00
CA LYS A 39 -3.70 -8.60 -13.42
C LYS A 39 -3.19 -9.94 -12.88
N ASN A 40 -2.41 -10.67 -13.69
CA ASN A 40 -1.84 -11.95 -13.28
C ASN A 40 -0.88 -11.79 -12.10
N LEU A 41 -0.10 -10.72 -12.06
CA LEU A 41 0.75 -10.41 -10.91
C LEU A 41 -0.07 -10.15 -9.65
N LYS A 42 -1.14 -9.35 -9.75
CA LYS A 42 -2.04 -9.11 -8.62
C LYS A 42 -2.64 -10.42 -8.11
N GLU A 43 -3.13 -11.27 -9.01
CA GLU A 43 -3.69 -12.58 -8.66
C GLU A 43 -2.65 -13.47 -7.96
N ALA A 44 -1.44 -13.58 -8.50
CA ALA A 44 -0.36 -14.35 -7.89
C ALA A 44 0.03 -13.84 -6.48
N LEU A 45 0.02 -12.51 -6.28
CA LEU A 45 0.28 -11.91 -4.98
C LEU A 45 -0.86 -12.18 -3.98
N VAL A 46 -2.12 -12.08 -4.42
CA VAL A 46 -3.28 -12.42 -3.58
C VAL A 46 -3.25 -13.89 -3.17
N ASP A 47 -3.00 -14.80 -4.12
CA ASP A 47 -2.90 -16.23 -3.86
C ASP A 47 -1.76 -16.57 -2.90
N TRP A 48 -0.62 -15.88 -3.05
CA TRP A 48 0.50 -16.01 -2.13
C TRP A 48 0.15 -15.57 -0.71
N ILE A 49 -0.46 -14.38 -0.55
CA ILE A 49 -0.87 -13.87 0.76
C ILE A 49 -1.87 -14.83 1.41
N ASN A 50 -2.91 -15.23 0.67
CA ASN A 50 -3.96 -16.12 1.15
C ASN A 50 -3.42 -17.50 1.53
N SER A 51 -2.45 -18.03 0.78
CA SER A 51 -1.79 -19.29 1.12
C SER A 51 -0.92 -19.15 2.37
N THR A 52 -0.22 -18.03 2.51
CA THR A 52 0.68 -17.74 3.63
C THR A 52 -0.08 -17.53 4.93
N LEU A 53 -1.20 -16.81 4.89
CA LEU A 53 -2.02 -16.43 6.05
C LEU A 53 -3.26 -17.33 6.27
N LYS A 54 -3.31 -18.47 5.57
CA LYS A 54 -4.37 -19.46 5.75
C LYS A 54 -4.51 -19.95 7.20
N PRO A 55 -3.44 -20.22 7.96
CA PRO A 55 -3.53 -20.62 9.37
C PRO A 55 -4.20 -19.57 10.26
N GLU A 56 -4.05 -18.29 9.92
CA GLU A 56 -4.61 -17.14 10.63
C GLU A 56 -6.05 -16.82 10.20
N HIS A 57 -6.62 -17.60 9.28
CA HIS A 57 -7.97 -17.40 8.72
C HIS A 57 -8.18 -16.03 8.05
N ILE A 58 -7.11 -15.45 7.51
CA ILE A 58 -7.16 -14.18 6.77
C ILE A 58 -7.36 -14.47 5.29
N VAL A 59 -8.27 -13.73 4.66
CA VAL A 59 -8.55 -13.81 3.22
C VAL A 59 -8.52 -12.42 2.63
N VAL A 60 -7.58 -12.19 1.73
CA VAL A 60 -7.41 -11.00 0.91
C VAL A 60 -8.12 -11.20 -0.43
N GLN A 61 -8.84 -10.16 -0.85
CA GLN A 61 -9.51 -10.05 -2.15
C GLN A 61 -8.90 -8.93 -3.01
N SER A 62 -8.42 -7.86 -2.37
CA SER A 62 -7.86 -6.69 -3.02
C SER A 62 -6.63 -6.22 -2.28
N LEU A 63 -5.50 -6.12 -3.00
CA LEU A 63 -4.25 -5.67 -2.42
C LEU A 63 -4.38 -4.26 -1.84
N GLU A 64 -5.12 -3.38 -2.52
CA GLU A 64 -5.31 -2.00 -2.11
C GLU A 64 -6.26 -1.86 -0.92
N GLU A 65 -7.35 -2.64 -0.89
CA GLU A 65 -8.42 -2.50 0.10
C GLU A 65 -8.15 -3.28 1.39
N ASP A 66 -7.33 -4.33 1.34
CA ASP A 66 -7.10 -5.20 2.50
C ASP A 66 -5.76 -4.94 3.21
N LEU A 67 -4.81 -4.22 2.58
CA LEU A 67 -3.48 -3.98 3.17
C LEU A 67 -3.31 -2.58 3.76
N PHE A 68 -4.19 -1.63 3.42
CA PHE A 68 -4.01 -0.21 3.73
C PHE A 68 -4.06 0.13 5.23
N ASP A 69 -4.68 -0.70 6.06
CA ASP A 69 -4.77 -0.50 7.50
C ASP A 69 -3.62 -1.19 8.28
N GLY A 70 -2.76 -1.92 7.56
CA GLY A 70 -1.62 -2.65 8.11
C GLY A 70 -1.96 -3.97 8.79
N LEU A 71 -3.21 -4.44 8.83
CA LEU A 71 -3.54 -5.74 9.45
C LEU A 71 -2.85 -6.89 8.72
N VAL A 72 -3.09 -7.01 7.41
CA VAL A 72 -2.49 -8.08 6.58
C VAL A 72 -0.97 -8.02 6.63
N LEU A 73 -0.38 -6.82 6.52
CA LEU A 73 1.08 -6.63 6.56
C LEU A 73 1.69 -7.03 7.90
N HIS A 74 1.00 -6.76 9.02
CA HIS A 74 1.43 -7.22 10.34
C HIS A 74 1.50 -8.75 10.40
N HIS A 75 0.46 -9.44 9.95
CA HIS A 75 0.43 -10.91 9.96
C HIS A 75 1.46 -11.52 9.01
N LEU A 76 1.69 -10.92 7.83
CA LEU A 76 2.77 -11.35 6.94
C LEU A 76 4.14 -11.22 7.60
N LEU A 77 4.42 -10.10 8.27
CA LEU A 77 5.69 -9.90 8.97
C LEU A 77 5.87 -10.92 10.11
N MET A 78 4.83 -11.16 10.89
CA MET A 78 4.84 -12.16 11.95
C MET A 78 5.10 -13.57 11.39
N ARG A 79 4.43 -13.94 10.30
CA ARG A 79 4.52 -15.27 9.70
C ARG A 79 5.86 -15.53 9.01
N LEU A 80 6.38 -14.54 8.29
CA LEU A 80 7.57 -14.67 7.44
C LEU A 80 8.87 -14.37 8.18
N ALA A 81 8.83 -13.40 9.11
CA ALA A 81 10.02 -12.93 9.84
C ALA A 81 10.01 -13.31 11.33
N GLY A 82 8.92 -13.88 11.85
CA GLY A 82 8.80 -14.22 13.28
C GLY A 82 8.69 -13.00 14.20
N VAL A 83 8.47 -11.80 13.66
CA VAL A 83 8.43 -10.55 14.42
C VAL A 83 7.04 -10.36 15.03
N HIS A 84 7.00 -10.19 16.35
CA HIS A 84 5.78 -9.90 17.08
C HIS A 84 5.78 -8.42 17.44
N LEU A 85 4.91 -7.64 16.80
CA LEU A 85 4.79 -6.21 17.06
C LEU A 85 3.73 -5.97 18.14
N SER A 86 4.05 -5.14 19.12
CA SER A 86 3.09 -4.66 20.13
C SER A 86 2.23 -3.51 19.57
N VAL A 87 1.57 -3.76 18.45
CA VAL A 87 0.63 -2.83 17.81
C VAL A 87 -0.80 -3.33 17.99
N ASP A 88 -1.75 -2.42 18.12
CA ASP A 88 -3.17 -2.79 18.23
C ASP A 88 -3.61 -3.54 16.96
N GLU A 89 -4.26 -4.69 17.16
CA GLU A 89 -4.77 -5.50 16.05
C GLU A 89 -5.79 -4.70 15.24
N ILE A 90 -6.64 -3.94 15.92
CA ILE A 90 -7.68 -3.11 15.31
C ILE A 90 -7.30 -1.63 15.41
N ALA A 91 -7.04 -1.00 14.26
CA ALA A 91 -6.81 0.43 14.16
C ALA A 91 -8.02 1.11 13.49
N LEU A 92 -8.94 1.64 14.32
CA LEU A 92 -10.22 2.21 13.84
C LEU A 92 -10.10 3.62 13.26
N THR A 93 -9.05 4.36 13.59
CA THR A 93 -8.84 5.74 13.13
C THR A 93 -7.70 5.81 12.14
N SER A 94 -7.78 6.75 11.18
CA SER A 94 -6.72 6.99 10.19
C SER A 94 -5.37 7.23 10.88
N ALA A 95 -5.35 8.01 11.96
CA ALA A 95 -4.13 8.26 12.74
C ALA A 95 -3.56 6.98 13.40
N ALA A 96 -4.41 6.08 13.90
CA ALA A 96 -3.96 4.81 14.45
C ALA A 96 -3.42 3.88 13.35
N GLN A 97 -4.07 3.85 12.18
CA GLN A 97 -3.62 3.08 11.01
C GLN A 97 -2.25 3.54 10.52
N ILE A 98 -2.05 4.86 10.41
CA ILE A 98 -0.76 5.46 10.04
C ILE A 98 0.33 5.05 11.01
N ARG A 99 0.11 5.20 12.33
CA ARG A 99 1.10 4.78 13.36
C ARG A 99 1.40 3.28 13.31
N LYS A 100 0.37 2.46 13.08
CA LYS A 100 0.54 1.01 12.93
C LYS A 100 1.41 0.69 11.71
N LEU A 101 1.14 1.33 10.57
CA LEU A 101 1.94 1.18 9.36
C LEU A 101 3.37 1.67 9.52
N GLU A 102 3.61 2.78 10.24
CA GLU A 102 4.98 3.27 10.53
C GLU A 102 5.81 2.18 11.21
N VAL A 103 5.26 1.54 12.24
CA VAL A 103 5.95 0.46 12.97
C VAL A 103 6.16 -0.76 12.07
N ILE A 104 5.13 -1.17 11.32
CA ILE A 104 5.20 -2.36 10.45
C ILE A 104 6.21 -2.15 9.32
N LEU A 105 6.10 -1.05 8.58
CA LEU A 105 6.97 -0.75 7.44
C LEU A 105 8.41 -0.49 7.89
N GLY A 106 8.61 0.11 9.07
CA GLY A 106 9.94 0.25 9.66
C GLY A 106 10.64 -1.10 9.86
N HIS A 107 9.96 -2.07 10.45
CA HIS A 107 10.50 -3.43 10.59
C HIS A 107 10.64 -4.15 9.25
N MET A 108 9.66 -4.00 8.36
CA MET A 108 9.69 -4.63 7.04
C MET A 108 10.91 -4.17 6.23
N ASN A 109 11.17 -2.86 6.19
CA ASN A 109 12.31 -2.30 5.46
C ASN A 109 13.65 -2.83 6.02
N GLN A 110 13.77 -2.98 7.35
CA GLN A 110 14.94 -3.59 7.98
C GLN A 110 15.16 -5.03 7.52
N HIS A 111 14.10 -5.85 7.43
CA HIS A 111 14.19 -7.23 6.96
C HIS A 111 14.48 -7.37 5.46
N LEU A 112 13.99 -6.41 4.67
CA LEU A 112 14.29 -6.30 3.24
C LEU A 112 15.71 -5.77 2.98
N GLY A 113 16.35 -5.16 3.99
CA GLY A 113 17.68 -4.56 3.86
C GLY A 113 17.68 -3.29 2.99
N LEU A 114 16.57 -2.55 2.98
CA LEU A 114 16.38 -1.36 2.15
C LEU A 114 16.39 -0.11 3.03
N GLU A 115 17.10 0.93 2.59
CA GLU A 115 16.99 2.28 3.16
C GLU A 115 15.71 2.97 2.65
N GLU A 116 15.14 3.90 3.42
CA GLU A 116 13.85 4.54 3.09
C GLU A 116 13.85 5.22 1.71
N ASP A 117 14.96 5.84 1.31
CA ASP A 117 15.16 6.51 0.03
C ASP A 117 15.26 5.55 -1.17
N GLN A 118 15.49 4.26 -0.91
CA GLN A 118 15.56 3.21 -1.93
C GLN A 118 14.21 2.54 -2.18
N THR A 119 13.23 2.77 -1.29
CA THR A 119 11.91 2.15 -1.39
C THR A 119 10.98 2.89 -2.33
N LYS A 120 10.07 2.14 -2.96
CA LYS A 120 9.03 2.68 -3.86
C LYS A 120 7.67 2.79 -3.17
N TRP A 121 7.64 2.64 -1.84
CA TRP A 121 6.45 2.69 -1.01
C TRP A 121 6.73 3.60 0.19
N SER A 122 5.66 4.15 0.76
CA SER A 122 5.72 4.90 2.02
C SER A 122 4.45 4.58 2.81
N VAL A 123 4.45 4.90 4.11
CA VAL A 123 3.25 4.79 4.95
C VAL A 123 2.06 5.47 4.29
N GLN A 124 2.27 6.67 3.76
CA GLN A 124 1.23 7.46 3.09
C GLN A 124 0.73 6.77 1.83
N LEU A 125 1.61 6.23 0.99
CA LEU A 125 1.18 5.55 -0.24
C LEU A 125 0.37 4.29 0.07
N ILE A 126 0.80 3.48 1.04
CA ILE A 126 0.08 2.26 1.43
C ILE A 126 -1.28 2.60 2.06
N HIS A 127 -1.32 3.58 2.97
CA HIS A 127 -2.56 4.01 3.62
C HIS A 127 -3.57 4.61 2.63
N ASN A 128 -3.08 5.32 1.61
CA ASN A 128 -3.89 5.86 0.51
C ASN A 128 -4.22 4.83 -0.57
N LYS A 129 -4.01 3.53 -0.32
CA LYS A 129 -4.38 2.45 -1.23
C LYS A 129 -3.69 2.54 -2.60
N ASP A 130 -2.45 3.04 -2.61
CA ASP A 130 -1.66 3.11 -3.84
C ASP A 130 -1.25 1.68 -4.25
N LEU A 131 -1.88 1.20 -5.34
CA LEU A 131 -1.63 -0.13 -5.88
C LEU A 131 -0.16 -0.33 -6.26
N LEU A 132 0.49 0.69 -6.84
CA LEU A 132 1.87 0.56 -7.31
C LEU A 132 2.83 0.37 -6.14
N ALA A 133 2.69 1.19 -5.10
CA ALA A 133 3.46 1.08 -3.88
C ALA A 133 3.22 -0.29 -3.21
N THR A 134 1.95 -0.70 -3.12
CA THR A 134 1.56 -1.99 -2.52
C THR A 134 2.15 -3.18 -3.26
N VAL A 135 2.07 -3.20 -4.59
CA VAL A 135 2.67 -4.26 -5.41
C VAL A 135 4.18 -4.26 -5.28
N HIS A 136 4.85 -3.11 -5.29
CA HIS A 136 6.31 -3.06 -5.11
C HIS A 136 6.75 -3.63 -3.76
N LEU A 137 6.04 -3.29 -2.69
CA LEU A 137 6.29 -3.83 -1.35
C LEU A 137 6.14 -5.35 -1.34
N LEU A 138 5.03 -5.87 -1.85
CA LEU A 138 4.77 -7.31 -1.86
C LEU A 138 5.74 -8.09 -2.74
N VAL A 139 6.13 -7.56 -3.90
CA VAL A 139 7.16 -8.16 -4.76
C VAL A 139 8.50 -8.21 -4.03
N ALA A 140 8.87 -7.16 -3.28
CA ALA A 140 10.08 -7.17 -2.47
C ALA A 140 10.02 -8.24 -1.36
N MET A 141 8.86 -8.37 -0.70
CA MET A 141 8.62 -9.40 0.32
C MET A 141 8.72 -10.81 -0.26
N VAL A 142 8.07 -11.10 -1.38
CA VAL A 142 8.15 -12.41 -2.05
C VAL A 142 9.60 -12.75 -2.38
N ARG A 143 10.34 -11.83 -3.01
CA ARG A 143 11.75 -12.04 -3.36
C ARG A 143 12.64 -12.31 -2.15
N ARG A 144 12.30 -11.73 -1.00
CA ARG A 144 13.08 -11.89 0.24
C ARG A 144 12.75 -13.18 0.98
N PHE A 145 11.46 -13.47 1.15
CA PHE A 145 10.98 -14.53 2.05
C PHE A 145 10.58 -15.81 1.33
N GLN A 146 10.26 -15.74 0.03
CA GLN A 146 9.88 -16.89 -0.78
C GLN A 146 10.46 -16.78 -2.20
N PRO A 147 11.80 -16.80 -2.35
CA PRO A 147 12.46 -16.64 -3.65
C PRO A 147 12.14 -17.77 -4.66
N GLU A 148 11.64 -18.91 -4.17
CA GLU A 148 11.20 -20.04 -4.99
C GLU A 148 9.83 -19.81 -5.67
N LEU A 149 9.06 -18.81 -5.22
CA LEU A 149 7.80 -18.46 -5.87
C LEU A 149 8.08 -17.69 -7.17
N GLU A 150 7.73 -18.29 -8.29
CA GLU A 150 7.83 -17.64 -9.60
C GLU A 150 6.74 -16.57 -9.75
N LEU A 151 7.15 -15.30 -9.73
CA LEU A 151 6.29 -14.19 -10.11
C LEU A 151 6.31 -14.01 -11.64
N PRO A 152 5.21 -13.57 -12.27
CA PRO A 152 5.18 -13.25 -13.69
C PRO A 152 6.34 -12.30 -14.08
N PRO A 153 7.22 -12.69 -15.03
CA PRO A 153 8.35 -11.85 -15.41
C PRO A 153 7.90 -10.66 -16.28
N ASN A 154 8.65 -9.56 -16.19
CA ASN A 154 8.56 -8.39 -17.09
C ASN A 154 7.22 -7.62 -17.08
N VAL A 155 6.55 -7.52 -15.92
CA VAL A 155 5.40 -6.62 -15.78
C VAL A 155 5.87 -5.16 -15.88
N GLU A 156 5.74 -4.57 -17.05
CA GLU A 156 6.02 -3.16 -17.29
C GLU A 156 4.75 -2.35 -17.03
N VAL A 157 4.82 -1.45 -16.04
CA VAL A 157 3.69 -0.60 -15.68
C VAL A 157 4.01 0.82 -16.13
N GLU A 158 3.21 1.37 -17.03
CA GLU A 158 3.31 2.77 -17.44
C GLU A 158 2.75 3.65 -16.33
N VAL A 159 3.53 4.65 -15.90
CA VAL A 159 3.17 5.53 -14.79
C VAL A 159 3.15 6.98 -15.26
N VAL A 160 2.18 7.75 -14.78
CA VAL A 160 2.11 9.20 -14.92
C VAL A 160 2.54 9.81 -13.61
N VAL A 161 3.53 10.70 -13.67
CA VAL A 161 3.94 11.49 -12.51
C VAL A 161 2.93 12.63 -12.34
N VAL A 162 2.20 12.62 -11.24
CA VAL A 162 1.30 13.70 -10.84
C VAL A 162 1.93 14.42 -9.65
N GLU A 163 2.12 15.72 -9.80
CA GLU A 163 2.52 16.59 -8.71
C GLU A 163 1.25 17.17 -8.06
N VAL A 164 1.08 16.92 -6.76
CA VAL A 164 -0.07 17.45 -6.04
C VAL A 164 0.20 18.92 -5.71
N SER A 165 -0.31 19.80 -6.55
CA SER A 165 -0.27 21.26 -6.34
C SER A 165 -1.58 21.78 -5.74
N LYS A 166 -1.53 22.84 -4.91
CA LYS A 166 -2.67 23.45 -4.19
C LYS A 166 -3.78 24.04 -5.08
N MET A 167 -3.71 23.85 -6.40
CA MET A 167 -4.69 24.33 -7.37
C MET A 167 -5.22 23.17 -8.20
N GLY A 168 -6.54 23.04 -8.22
CA GLY A 168 -7.25 22.00 -8.96
C GLY A 168 -6.88 21.95 -10.44
N LEU A 169 -6.77 20.72 -10.94
CA LEU A 169 -6.98 20.30 -12.33
C LEU A 169 -6.77 21.41 -13.38
N SER A 170 -5.51 21.79 -13.63
CA SER A 170 -5.21 22.43 -14.91
C SER A 170 -5.17 21.34 -15.98
N ARG A 171 -6.30 21.20 -16.68
CA ARG A 171 -6.43 20.39 -17.90
C ARG A 171 -5.68 21.13 -19.00
N ASN A 172 -4.44 20.75 -19.27
CA ASN A 172 -3.70 21.28 -20.40
C ASN A 172 -4.32 20.73 -21.70
N THR A 173 -5.02 21.60 -22.43
CA THR A 173 -5.32 21.47 -23.87
C THR A 173 -4.41 22.38 -24.65
#